data_AF-A0A845R4M9-F1
#
_entry.id   AF-A0A845R4M9-F1
#
_cell.length_a   1.000
_cell.length_b   1.000
_cell.length_c   1.000
_cell.angle_alpha   90.00
_cell.angle_beta   90.00
_cell.angle_gamma   90.00
#
_symmetry.space_group_name_H-M   'P 1'
#
loop_
_entity.id
_entity.type
_entity.pdbx_description
1 polymer ?
#
loop_
_entity_poly.entity_id
_entity_poly.type
_entity_poly.pdbx_seq_one_letter_code
_entity_poly.pdbx_strand_id
1 'polypeptide(L)'
;MEEGGAAVREDRWAWLVRMLAGGGAGLLAALIFVPYFMDTRLVNPVMCLLCVALGVAAGLATLPFADDGKSLLLRSGAHFAVTSALFVLLMAQFYGWWWEGLLLLEGMLALLYALIWLGRWIGWYMEVMQLRTLLGLDAGPSPLKWRETLPYAPFVLLLCDGLPLLLRWAEHEIQRGSILELPVLSALILPFVLLPAGGFFAGVSLGKRQGVCPLYPLACFVCYLPMLSLLSTAELFHGFLAAVPALAGNVLGWMYRRAVPKRGDA
;
A
#
# COMPACT_ATOMS: atom_id res chain seq x y z
N MET A 1 12.46 38.19 18.06
CA MET A 1 11.21 38.30 17.27
C MET A 1 11.47 38.38 15.76
N GLU A 2 12.69 38.71 15.30
CA GLU A 2 13.06 38.74 13.87
C GLU A 2 13.33 37.36 13.23
N GLU A 3 13.90 36.40 13.97
CA GLU A 3 14.19 35.05 13.43
C GLU A 3 12.94 34.30 12.95
N GLY A 4 11.83 34.42 13.68
CA GLY A 4 10.55 33.81 13.29
C GLY A 4 9.95 34.41 12.01
N GLY A 5 10.22 35.69 11.72
CA GLY A 5 9.73 36.36 10.50
C GLY A 5 10.54 36.01 9.25
N ALA A 6 11.82 35.66 9.42
CA ALA A 6 12.70 35.23 8.34
C ALA A 6 12.35 33.80 7.87
N ALA A 7 12.23 32.85 8.81
CA ALA A 7 11.89 31.45 8.50
C ALA A 7 10.54 31.33 7.77
N VAL A 8 9.49 32.02 8.25
CA VAL A 8 8.16 32.01 7.62
C VAL A 8 8.15 32.62 6.21
N ARG A 9 9.09 33.51 5.90
CA ARG A 9 9.24 34.10 4.56
C ARG A 9 9.99 33.16 3.62
N GLU A 10 11.01 32.46 4.11
CA GLU A 10 11.76 31.47 3.35
C GLU A 10 10.89 30.27 2.94
N ASP A 11 10.06 29.77 3.87
CA ASP A 11 9.08 28.73 3.59
C ASP A 11 8.11 29.15 2.49
N ARG A 12 7.50 30.35 2.61
CA ARG A 12 6.58 30.86 1.58
C ARG A 12 7.25 31.00 0.22
N TRP A 13 8.52 31.38 0.18
CA TRP A 13 9.26 31.51 -1.06
C TRP A 13 9.51 30.16 -1.73
N ALA A 14 9.90 29.14 -0.95
CA ALA A 14 10.06 27.79 -1.46
C ALA A 14 8.75 27.25 -2.07
N TRP A 15 7.61 27.50 -1.40
CA TRP A 15 6.29 27.13 -1.92
C TRP A 15 5.98 27.82 -3.26
N LEU A 16 6.18 29.14 -3.34
CA LEU A 16 5.93 29.89 -4.57
C LEU A 16 6.80 29.41 -5.73
N VAL A 17 8.10 29.19 -5.50
CA VAL A 17 9.02 28.71 -6.53
C VAL A 17 8.59 27.35 -7.07
N ARG A 18 8.19 26.40 -6.20
CA ARG A 18 7.74 25.06 -6.63
C ARG A 18 6.42 25.12 -7.38
N MET A 19 5.49 25.97 -6.96
CA MET A 19 4.23 26.19 -7.70
C MET A 19 4.49 26.78 -9.08
N LEU A 20 5.35 27.79 -9.19
CA LEU A 20 5.65 28.44 -10.46
C LEU A 20 6.40 27.51 -11.42
N ALA A 21 7.40 26.78 -10.92
CA ALA A 21 8.14 25.81 -11.73
C ALA A 21 7.22 24.67 -12.21
N GLY A 22 6.42 24.12 -11.30
CA GLY A 22 5.46 23.06 -11.63
C GLY A 22 4.36 23.53 -12.59
N GLY A 23 3.76 24.69 -12.32
CA GLY A 23 2.75 25.29 -13.19
C GLY A 23 3.31 25.66 -14.57
N GLY A 24 4.53 26.19 -14.63
CA GLY A 24 5.24 26.46 -15.89
C GLY A 24 5.51 25.19 -16.70
N ALA A 25 5.96 24.11 -16.05
CA ALA A 25 6.12 22.81 -16.69
C ALA A 25 4.79 22.25 -17.19
N GLY A 26 3.71 22.39 -16.40
CA GLY A 26 2.36 22.01 -16.78
C GLY A 26 1.84 22.80 -18.00
N LEU A 27 2.09 24.11 -18.04
CA LEU A 27 1.73 24.95 -19.18
C LEU A 27 2.51 24.53 -20.44
N LEU A 28 3.83 24.32 -20.33
CA LEU A 28 4.64 23.84 -21.44
C LEU A 28 4.15 22.48 -21.95
N ALA A 29 3.85 21.56 -21.03
CA ALA A 29 3.27 20.27 -21.38
C ALA A 29 1.93 20.43 -22.13
N ALA A 30 1.05 21.33 -21.69
CA ALA A 30 -0.20 21.61 -22.41
C ALA A 30 0.04 22.14 -23.82
N LEU A 31 0.95 23.11 -23.98
CA LEU A 31 1.25 23.73 -25.26
C LEU A 31 1.91 22.78 -26.26
N ILE A 32 2.64 21.77 -25.78
CA ILE A 32 3.32 20.77 -26.62
C ILE A 32 2.40 19.58 -26.90
N PHE A 33 1.85 18.96 -25.86
CA PHE A 33 1.15 17.68 -25.97
C PHE A 33 -0.29 17.82 -26.45
N VAL A 34 -1.02 18.88 -26.07
CA VAL A 34 -2.43 19.01 -26.47
C VAL A 34 -2.59 19.14 -27.99
N PRO A 35 -1.84 20.03 -28.70
CA PRO A 35 -1.91 20.08 -30.16
C PRO A 35 -1.47 18.78 -30.83
N TYR A 36 -0.44 18.12 -30.25
CA TYR A 36 0.10 16.87 -30.78
C TYR A 36 -0.90 15.71 -30.70
N PHE A 37 -1.58 15.52 -29.57
CA PHE A 37 -2.51 14.41 -29.37
C PHE A 37 -3.88 14.67 -30.00
N MET A 38 -4.34 15.92 -30.02
CA MET A 38 -5.69 16.25 -30.48
C MET A 38 -5.74 16.73 -31.93
N ASP A 39 -4.60 16.84 -32.62
CA ASP A 39 -4.47 17.40 -33.97
C ASP A 39 -5.21 18.75 -34.13
N THR A 40 -5.12 19.59 -33.10
CA THR A 40 -5.82 20.88 -33.02
C THR A 40 -4.83 22.02 -32.96
N ARG A 41 -5.14 23.12 -33.65
CA ARG A 41 -4.33 24.35 -33.61
C ARG A 41 -4.64 25.26 -32.41
N LEU A 42 -5.75 25.01 -31.72
CA LEU A 42 -6.23 25.80 -30.59
C LEU A 42 -6.19 24.96 -29.32
N VAL A 43 -5.41 25.38 -28.32
CA VAL A 43 -5.35 24.70 -27.03
C VAL A 43 -6.56 25.13 -26.19
N ASN A 44 -7.37 24.17 -25.76
CA ASN A 44 -8.53 24.43 -24.92
C ASN A 44 -8.07 25.03 -23.56
N PRO A 45 -8.61 26.19 -23.13
CA PRO A 45 -8.20 26.81 -21.87
C PRO A 45 -8.42 25.91 -20.66
N VAL A 46 -9.43 25.03 -20.67
CA VAL A 46 -9.69 24.06 -19.61
C VAL A 46 -8.54 23.04 -19.51
N MET A 47 -8.03 22.55 -20.63
CA MET A 47 -6.87 21.62 -20.64
C MET A 47 -5.62 22.32 -20.15
N CYS A 48 -5.37 23.58 -20.55
CA CYS A 48 -4.27 24.38 -20.00
C CYS A 48 -4.37 24.50 -18.47
N LEU A 49 -5.55 24.85 -17.95
CA LEU A 49 -5.78 24.99 -16.52
C LEU A 49 -5.55 23.67 -15.76
N LEU A 50 -6.05 22.56 -16.30
CA LEU A 50 -5.86 21.23 -15.70
C LEU A 50 -4.39 20.80 -15.72
N CYS A 51 -3.67 21.01 -16.82
CA CYS A 51 -2.24 20.72 -16.91
C CYS A 51 -1.41 21.60 -15.97
N VAL A 52 -1.73 22.90 -15.87
CA VAL A 52 -1.08 23.81 -14.92
C VAL A 52 -1.36 23.38 -13.49
N ALA A 53 -2.61 23.06 -13.14
CA ALA A 53 -2.98 22.61 -11.80
C ALA A 53 -2.28 21.30 -11.43
N LEU A 54 -2.21 20.34 -12.36
CA LEU A 54 -1.50 19.07 -12.17
C LEU A 54 0.01 19.31 -12.02
N GLY A 55 0.58 20.22 -12.81
CA GLY A 55 1.98 20.64 -12.70
C GLY A 55 2.28 21.30 -11.35
N VAL A 56 1.39 22.17 -10.87
CA VAL A 56 1.48 22.78 -9.52
C VAL A 56 1.43 21.68 -8.45
N ALA A 57 0.50 20.73 -8.54
CA ALA A 57 0.44 19.60 -7.61
C ALA A 57 1.76 18.82 -7.61
N ALA A 58 2.28 18.43 -8.78
CA ALA A 58 3.57 17.75 -8.91
C ALA A 58 4.73 18.57 -8.30
N GLY A 59 4.75 19.89 -8.51
CA GLY A 59 5.73 20.79 -7.91
C GLY A 59 5.65 20.81 -6.39
N LEU A 60 4.44 20.91 -5.83
CA LEU A 60 4.20 20.89 -4.38
C LEU A 60 4.58 19.56 -3.74
N ALA A 61 4.46 18.45 -4.48
CA ALA A 61 4.85 17.13 -3.99
C ALA A 61 6.33 17.04 -3.58
N THR A 62 7.18 17.94 -4.10
CA THR A 62 8.61 17.98 -3.79
C THR A 62 8.93 18.62 -2.43
N LEU A 63 7.97 19.27 -1.80
CA LEU A 63 8.12 19.85 -0.46
C LEU A 63 7.92 18.78 0.62
N PRO A 64 8.48 18.97 1.83
CA PRO A 64 8.16 18.12 2.96
C PRO A 64 6.68 18.30 3.31
N PHE A 65 5.95 17.19 3.41
CA PHE A 65 4.51 17.26 3.68
C PHE A 65 4.21 17.55 5.15
N ALA A 66 4.94 16.97 6.10
CA ALA A 66 4.79 17.23 7.53
C ALA A 66 5.97 16.68 8.33
N ASP A 67 6.09 17.15 9.57
CA ASP A 67 7.14 16.74 10.52
C ASP A 67 6.72 15.52 11.38
N ASP A 68 5.43 15.16 11.35
CA ASP A 68 4.88 14.01 12.07
C ASP A 68 4.21 13.00 11.12
N GLY A 69 4.26 11.71 11.52
CA GLY A 69 3.78 10.62 10.66
C GLY A 69 2.28 10.65 10.36
N LYS A 70 1.43 11.16 11.27
CA LYS A 70 -0.02 11.21 11.05
C LYS A 70 -0.37 12.30 10.03
N SER A 71 0.17 13.50 10.23
CA SER A 71 -0.02 14.61 9.30
C SER A 71 0.60 14.31 7.94
N LEU A 72 1.72 13.59 7.89
CA LEU A 72 2.34 13.12 6.65
C LEU A 72 1.37 12.24 5.87
N LEU A 73 0.78 11.22 6.49
CA LEU A 73 -0.20 10.34 5.84
C LEU A 73 -1.43 11.11 5.35
N LEU A 74 -1.99 11.99 6.17
CA LEU A 74 -3.16 12.79 5.79
C LEU A 74 -2.86 13.73 4.63
N ARG A 75 -1.74 14.46 4.66
CA ARG A 75 -1.37 15.42 3.62
C ARG A 75 -0.96 14.72 2.33
N SER A 76 -0.21 13.61 2.40
CA SER A 76 0.09 12.77 1.24
C SER A 76 -1.17 12.16 0.63
N GLY A 77 -2.14 11.74 1.44
CA GLY A 77 -3.43 11.23 0.98
C GLY A 77 -4.29 12.31 0.32
N ALA A 78 -4.39 13.50 0.92
CA ALA A 78 -5.09 14.64 0.33
C ALA A 78 -4.44 15.07 -0.99
N HIS A 79 -3.11 15.15 -1.02
CA HIS A 79 -2.36 15.46 -2.23
C HIS A 79 -2.63 14.43 -3.34
N PHE A 80 -2.61 13.13 -3.01
CA PHE A 80 -2.96 12.07 -3.96
C PHE A 80 -4.39 12.23 -4.49
N ALA A 81 -5.37 12.46 -3.61
CA ALA A 81 -6.78 12.64 -4.02
C ALA A 81 -6.96 13.83 -4.97
N VAL A 82 -6.29 14.97 -4.70
CA VAL A 82 -6.30 16.14 -5.59
C VAL A 82 -5.63 15.82 -6.93
N THR A 83 -4.49 15.13 -6.90
CA THR A 83 -3.74 14.75 -8.11
C THR A 83 -4.55 13.80 -8.99
N SER A 84 -5.17 12.79 -8.38
CA SER A 84 -6.08 11.83 -9.02
C SER A 84 -7.29 12.54 -9.63
N ALA A 85 -7.98 13.42 -8.89
CA ALA A 85 -9.10 14.18 -9.42
C ALA A 85 -8.70 15.04 -10.64
N LEU A 86 -7.58 15.76 -10.56
CA LEU A 86 -7.07 16.55 -11.68
C LEU A 86 -6.70 15.68 -12.89
N PHE A 87 -6.09 14.52 -12.64
CA PHE A 87 -5.66 13.60 -13.68
C PHE A 87 -6.85 12.91 -14.37
N VAL A 88 -7.83 12.36 -13.63
CA VAL A 88 -9.08 11.84 -14.23
C VAL A 88 -9.75 12.90 -15.09
N LEU A 89 -9.92 14.11 -14.56
CA LEU A 89 -10.58 15.19 -15.29
C LEU A 89 -9.83 15.53 -16.58
N LEU A 90 -8.50 15.56 -16.54
CA LEU A 90 -7.66 15.79 -17.72
C LEU A 90 -7.77 14.63 -18.72
N MET A 91 -7.65 13.38 -18.27
CA MET A 91 -7.74 12.20 -19.13
C MET A 91 -9.14 12.06 -19.76
N ALA A 92 -10.19 12.44 -19.04
CA ALA A 92 -11.55 12.47 -19.57
C ALA A 92 -11.71 13.50 -20.70
N GLN A 93 -10.91 14.57 -20.73
CA GLN A 93 -10.87 15.49 -21.87
C GLN A 93 -10.19 14.87 -23.10
N PHE A 94 -9.21 13.99 -22.92
CA PHE A 94 -8.48 13.32 -24.01
C PHE A 94 -9.24 12.12 -24.58
N TYR A 95 -9.79 11.28 -23.72
CA TYR A 95 -10.35 9.98 -24.10
C TYR A 95 -11.86 9.87 -23.90
N GLY A 96 -12.50 10.94 -23.42
CA GLY A 96 -13.90 10.91 -22.99
C GLY A 96 -14.10 10.13 -21.69
N TRP A 97 -15.36 9.89 -21.33
CA TRP A 97 -15.76 9.13 -20.13
C TRP A 97 -15.70 7.61 -20.34
N TRP A 98 -14.57 7.12 -20.85
CA TRP A 98 -14.34 5.69 -21.00
C TRP A 98 -13.82 5.09 -19.70
N TRP A 99 -14.74 4.59 -18.87
CA TRP A 99 -14.46 4.15 -17.49
C TRP A 99 -13.32 3.15 -17.37
N GLU A 100 -13.24 2.14 -18.24
CA GLU A 100 -12.18 1.12 -18.16
C GLU A 100 -10.79 1.71 -18.41
N GLY A 101 -10.66 2.56 -19.44
CA GLY A 101 -9.40 3.24 -19.75
C GLY A 101 -9.00 4.24 -18.66
N LEU A 102 -9.96 5.01 -18.14
CA LEU A 102 -9.72 5.96 -17.04
C LEU A 102 -9.29 5.24 -15.75
N LEU A 103 -9.92 4.12 -15.42
CA LEU A 103 -9.53 3.30 -14.26
C LEU A 103 -8.13 2.71 -14.42
N LEU A 104 -7.75 2.27 -15.62
CA LEU A 104 -6.41 1.78 -15.90
C LEU A 104 -5.36 2.88 -15.69
N LEU A 105 -5.60 4.07 -16.27
CA LEU A 105 -4.71 5.22 -16.15
C LEU A 105 -4.60 5.70 -14.69
N GLU A 106 -5.71 5.73 -13.94
CA GLU A 106 -5.70 6.01 -12.50
C GLU A 106 -4.93 4.95 -11.71
N GLY A 107 -5.10 3.67 -12.05
CA GLY A 107 -4.31 2.59 -11.46
C GLY A 107 -2.81 2.81 -11.66
N MET A 108 -2.41 3.20 -12.88
CA MET A 108 -1.01 3.52 -13.18
C MET A 108 -0.50 4.75 -12.40
N LEU A 109 -1.31 5.82 -12.30
CA LEU A 109 -0.99 6.99 -11.49
C LEU A 109 -0.81 6.61 -10.02
N ALA A 110 -1.74 5.83 -9.46
CA ALA A 110 -1.69 5.37 -8.08
C ALA A 110 -0.43 4.54 -7.81
N LEU A 111 -0.06 3.65 -8.73
CA LEU A 111 1.19 2.88 -8.65
C LEU A 111 2.42 3.78 -8.70
N LEU A 112 2.49 4.70 -9.65
CA LEU A 112 3.61 5.65 -9.75
C LEU A 112 3.73 6.52 -8.48
N TYR A 113 2.61 7.02 -7.99
CA TYR A 113 2.55 7.79 -6.75
C TYR A 113 3.05 6.98 -5.56
N ALA A 114 2.59 5.73 -5.43
CA ALA A 114 3.03 4.82 -4.37
C ALA A 114 4.53 4.53 -4.46
N LEU A 115 5.09 4.35 -5.65
CA LEU A 115 6.53 4.15 -5.86
C LEU A 115 7.36 5.37 -5.43
N ILE A 116 6.96 6.57 -5.87
CA ILE A 116 7.64 7.82 -5.49
C ILE A 116 7.55 8.04 -3.97
N TRP A 117 6.37 7.82 -3.41
CA TRP A 117 6.14 7.94 -1.97
C TRP A 117 6.98 6.94 -1.17
N LEU A 118 7.07 5.69 -1.64
CA LEU A 118 7.89 4.64 -1.01
C LEU A 118 9.38 4.99 -1.06
N GLY A 119 9.87 5.50 -2.20
CA GLY A 119 11.27 5.96 -2.32
C GLY A 119 11.61 7.05 -1.30
N ARG A 120 10.72 8.04 -1.14
CA ARG A 120 10.88 9.09 -0.11
C ARG A 120 10.82 8.53 1.30
N TRP A 121 9.88 7.62 1.56
CA TRP A 121 9.73 6.96 2.85
C TRP A 121 10.98 6.18 3.25
N ILE A 122 11.62 5.47 2.30
CA ILE A 122 12.90 4.77 2.54
C ILE A 122 13.99 5.76 2.95
N GLY A 123 14.11 6.90 2.25
CA GLY A 123 15.07 7.96 2.58
C GLY A 123 14.89 8.47 4.01
N TRP A 124 13.66 8.87 4.36
CA TRP A 124 13.33 9.32 5.73
C TRP A 124 13.58 8.26 6.78
N TYR A 125 13.25 7.00 6.48
CA TYR A 125 13.50 5.89 7.39
C TYR A 125 15.01 5.74 7.67
N MET A 126 15.85 5.83 6.65
CA MET A 126 17.31 5.75 6.79
C MET A 126 17.88 6.93 7.58
N GLU A 127 17.39 8.15 7.35
CA GLU A 127 17.77 9.34 8.14
C GLU A 127 17.42 9.16 9.62
N VAL A 128 16.21 8.68 9.94
CA VAL A 128 15.80 8.39 11.32
C VAL A 128 16.68 7.31 11.96
N MET A 129 17.09 6.28 11.20
CA MET A 129 18.03 5.27 11.68
C MET A 129 19.41 5.86 11.98
N GLN A 130 19.92 6.71 11.08
CA GLN A 130 21.20 7.40 11.30
C GLN A 130 21.14 8.29 12.54
N LEU A 131 20.09 9.09 12.71
CA LEU A 131 19.90 9.94 13.89
C LEU A 131 19.82 9.12 15.18
N ARG A 132 19.11 7.99 15.18
CA ARG A 132 19.09 7.09 16.35
C ARG A 132 20.47 6.56 16.68
N THR A 133 21.22 6.10 15.68
CA THR A 133 22.60 5.63 15.86
C THR A 133 23.50 6.74 16.42
N LEU A 134 23.42 7.96 15.87
CA LEU A 134 24.20 9.11 16.34
C LEU A 134 23.85 9.51 17.78
N LEU A 135 22.59 9.35 18.18
CA LEU A 135 22.12 9.61 19.53
C LEU A 135 22.33 8.44 20.50
N GLY A 136 22.93 7.33 20.04
CA GLY A 136 23.12 6.11 20.83
C GLY A 136 21.81 5.41 21.21
N LEU A 137 20.72 5.67 20.48
CA LEU A 137 19.42 5.05 20.69
C LEU A 137 19.37 3.68 20.02
N ASP A 138 18.59 2.77 20.61
CA ASP A 138 18.34 1.46 20.03
C ASP A 138 17.79 1.56 18.59
N ALA A 139 18.16 0.57 17.77
CA ALA A 139 17.62 0.43 16.43
C ALA A 139 16.08 0.36 16.50
N GLY A 140 15.42 1.19 15.68
CA GLY A 140 13.97 1.18 15.62
C GLY A 140 13.38 -0.08 14.97
N PRO A 141 12.04 -0.16 14.88
CA PRO A 141 11.36 -1.25 14.21
C PRO A 141 11.85 -1.38 12.77
N SER A 142 12.08 -2.61 12.29
CA SER A 142 12.59 -2.83 10.94
C SER A 142 11.61 -2.30 9.86
N PRO A 143 12.07 -1.98 8.63
CA PRO A 143 11.18 -1.41 7.61
C PRO A 143 10.06 -2.40 7.30
N LEU A 144 8.81 -1.91 7.34
CA LEU A 144 7.60 -2.74 7.22
C LEU A 144 7.51 -3.90 8.22
N LYS A 145 8.35 -3.91 9.25
CA LYS A 145 8.49 -4.97 10.26
C LYS A 145 8.83 -6.34 9.68
N TRP A 146 9.68 -6.39 8.65
CA TRP A 146 10.06 -7.65 8.00
C TRP A 146 10.80 -8.60 8.95
N ARG A 147 11.70 -8.08 9.79
CA ARG A 147 12.46 -8.90 10.77
C ARG A 147 11.53 -9.47 11.84
N GLU A 148 10.52 -8.71 12.23
CA GLU A 148 9.52 -9.10 13.22
C GLU A 148 8.48 -10.07 12.65
N THR A 149 8.27 -10.05 11.32
CA THR A 149 7.40 -10.99 10.60
C THR A 149 8.13 -12.29 10.26
N LEU A 150 9.45 -12.27 10.07
CA LEU A 150 10.28 -13.43 9.71
C LEU A 150 10.02 -14.69 10.58
N PRO A 151 9.86 -14.61 11.91
CA PRO A 151 9.60 -15.79 12.75
C PRO A 151 8.26 -16.48 12.44
N TYR A 152 7.32 -15.78 11.80
CA TYR A 152 6.04 -16.33 11.37
C TYR A 152 6.12 -16.97 9.98
N ALA A 153 7.23 -16.82 9.24
CA ALA A 153 7.37 -17.38 7.90
C ALA A 153 7.19 -18.90 7.85
N PRO A 154 7.76 -19.72 8.77
CA PRO A 154 7.51 -21.16 8.78
C PRO A 154 6.03 -21.51 8.98
N PHE A 155 5.33 -20.75 9.82
CA PHE A 155 3.89 -20.94 10.02
C PHE A 155 3.09 -20.57 8.78
N VAL A 156 3.44 -19.47 8.09
CA VAL A 156 2.79 -19.06 6.84
C VAL A 156 2.99 -20.13 5.75
N LEU A 157 4.22 -20.62 5.57
CA LEU A 157 4.51 -21.70 4.61
C LEU A 157 3.76 -22.99 4.98
N LEU A 158 3.70 -23.34 6.27
CA LEU A 158 2.93 -24.50 6.70
C LEU A 158 1.44 -24.31 6.41
N LEU A 159 0.88 -23.13 6.69
CA LEU A 159 -0.55 -22.85 6.50
C LEU A 159 -0.95 -22.75 5.01
N CYS A 160 -0.12 -22.11 4.20
CA CYS A 160 -0.42 -21.77 2.81
C CYS A 160 0.10 -22.77 1.78
N ASP A 161 1.14 -23.56 2.10
CA ASP A 161 1.74 -24.55 1.19
C ASP A 161 1.66 -25.97 1.76
N GLY A 162 2.10 -26.16 3.01
CA GLY A 162 2.15 -27.48 3.63
C GLY A 162 0.75 -28.09 3.85
N LEU A 163 -0.15 -27.32 4.44
CA LEU A 163 -1.48 -27.77 4.82
C LEU A 163 -2.36 -28.11 3.60
N PRO A 164 -2.40 -27.30 2.52
CA PRO A 164 -3.12 -27.68 1.31
C PRO A 164 -2.64 -29.00 0.70
N LEU A 165 -1.32 -29.20 0.61
CA LEU A 165 -0.74 -30.44 0.08
C LEU A 165 -1.03 -31.64 0.97
N LEU A 166 -0.88 -31.49 2.29
CA LEU A 166 -1.16 -32.55 3.27
C LEU A 166 -2.64 -32.94 3.28
N LEU A 167 -3.55 -31.97 3.22
CA LEU A 167 -4.99 -32.24 3.18
C LEU A 167 -5.39 -32.92 1.88
N ARG A 168 -4.85 -32.47 0.74
CA ARG A 168 -5.11 -33.13 -0.55
C ARG A 168 -4.58 -34.55 -0.58
N TRP A 169 -3.39 -34.78 -0.03
CA TRP A 169 -2.84 -36.13 0.11
C TRP A 169 -3.73 -36.99 1.01
N ALA A 170 -4.14 -36.49 2.18
CA ALA A 170 -5.02 -37.21 3.09
C ALA A 170 -6.38 -37.54 2.46
N GLU A 171 -6.98 -36.61 1.70
CA GLU A 171 -8.22 -36.88 0.94
C GLU A 171 -8.04 -38.03 -0.04
N HIS A 172 -6.94 -38.03 -0.79
CA HIS A 172 -6.64 -39.07 -1.77
C HIS A 172 -6.46 -40.44 -1.10
N GLU A 173 -5.78 -40.49 0.05
CA GLU A 173 -5.63 -41.73 0.82
C GLU A 173 -6.96 -42.22 1.39
N ILE A 174 -7.79 -41.33 1.95
CA ILE A 174 -9.09 -41.66 2.55
C ILE A 174 -10.06 -42.17 1.49
N GLN A 175 -10.04 -41.55 0.30
CA GLN A 175 -10.97 -41.85 -0.79
C GLN A 175 -10.39 -42.89 -1.77
N ARG A 176 -9.26 -43.50 -1.44
CA ARG A 176 -8.64 -44.54 -2.27
C ARG A 176 -9.62 -45.70 -2.47
N GLY A 177 -10.07 -45.89 -3.71
CA GLY A 177 -11.04 -46.92 -4.09
C GLY A 177 -12.51 -46.47 -4.03
N SER A 178 -12.79 -45.21 -3.74
CA SER A 178 -14.12 -44.60 -3.88
C SER A 178 -14.43 -44.32 -5.36
N ILE A 179 -15.70 -44.44 -5.73
CA ILE A 179 -16.19 -44.10 -7.08
C ILE A 179 -16.36 -42.57 -7.24
N LEU A 180 -16.51 -41.86 -6.13
CA LEU A 180 -16.70 -40.41 -6.11
C LEU A 180 -15.56 -39.75 -5.33
N GLU A 181 -14.83 -38.82 -5.96
CA GLU A 181 -13.83 -37.98 -5.32
C GLU A 181 -14.46 -36.65 -4.89
N LEU A 182 -14.61 -36.45 -3.57
CA LEU A 182 -15.21 -35.25 -3.00
C LEU A 182 -14.14 -34.46 -2.22
N PRO A 183 -13.69 -33.29 -2.70
CA PRO A 183 -12.59 -32.54 -2.08
C PRO A 183 -13.07 -31.71 -0.86
N VAL A 184 -13.57 -32.37 0.19
CA VAL A 184 -14.14 -31.70 1.37
C VAL A 184 -13.07 -31.01 2.22
N LEU A 185 -11.93 -31.65 2.47
CA LEU A 185 -10.84 -31.08 3.27
C LEU A 185 -10.14 -29.93 2.52
N SER A 186 -9.78 -30.12 1.25
CA SER A 186 -9.00 -29.14 0.48
C SER A 186 -9.85 -28.04 -0.15
N ALA A 187 -11.08 -28.30 -0.59
CA ALA A 187 -11.93 -27.29 -1.24
C ALA A 187 -12.95 -26.62 -0.30
N LEU A 188 -13.25 -27.21 0.86
CA LEU A 188 -14.20 -26.63 1.82
C LEU A 188 -13.53 -26.26 3.16
N ILE A 189 -12.97 -27.23 3.88
CA ILE A 189 -12.47 -26.99 5.24
C ILE A 189 -11.23 -26.08 5.23
N LEU A 190 -10.29 -26.31 4.32
CA LEU A 190 -9.09 -25.50 4.18
C LEU A 190 -9.41 -24.01 3.93
N PRO A 191 -10.10 -23.62 2.84
CA PRO A 191 -10.29 -22.22 2.52
C PRO A 191 -11.25 -21.49 3.44
N PHE A 192 -12.30 -22.15 3.96
CA PHE A 192 -13.34 -21.47 4.74
C PHE A 192 -13.13 -21.54 6.25
N VAL A 193 -12.26 -22.45 6.74
CA VAL A 193 -12.03 -22.61 8.19
C VAL A 193 -10.56 -22.44 8.53
N LEU A 194 -9.67 -23.25 7.92
CA LEU A 194 -8.26 -23.30 8.34
C LEU A 194 -7.48 -22.05 7.93
N LEU A 195 -7.63 -21.58 6.68
CA LEU A 195 -6.97 -20.36 6.22
C LEU A 195 -7.42 -19.11 7.01
N PRO A 196 -8.74 -18.86 7.21
CA PRO A 196 -9.20 -17.71 7.99
C PRO A 196 -8.78 -17.78 9.45
N ALA A 197 -8.98 -18.93 10.10
CA ALA A 197 -8.64 -19.08 11.53
C ALA A 197 -7.13 -18.99 11.74
N GLY A 198 -6.35 -19.72 10.95
CA GLY A 198 -4.89 -19.74 11.02
C GLY A 198 -4.30 -18.35 10.80
N GLY A 199 -4.73 -17.66 9.74
CA GLY A 199 -4.31 -16.29 9.45
C GLY A 199 -4.70 -15.33 10.58
N PHE A 200 -5.95 -15.38 11.05
CA PHE A 200 -6.45 -14.49 12.09
C PHE A 200 -5.70 -14.63 13.42
N PHE A 201 -5.57 -15.84 13.96
CA PHE A 201 -4.97 -16.03 15.29
C PHE A 201 -3.47 -15.73 15.30
N ALA A 202 -2.75 -16.12 14.27
CA ALA A 202 -1.35 -15.75 14.12
C ALA A 202 -1.20 -14.23 13.91
N GLY A 203 -2.11 -13.61 13.17
CA GLY A 203 -2.24 -12.15 13.06
C GLY A 203 -2.40 -11.48 14.42
N VAL A 204 -3.36 -11.91 15.25
CA VAL A 204 -3.58 -11.40 16.62
C VAL A 204 -2.33 -11.53 17.47
N SER A 205 -1.68 -12.69 17.45
CA SER A 205 -0.44 -12.95 18.19
C SER A 205 0.67 -11.97 17.77
N LEU A 206 0.88 -11.79 16.47
CA LEU A 206 1.88 -10.87 15.93
C LEU A 206 1.53 -9.41 16.27
N GLY A 207 0.26 -9.04 16.15
CA GLY A 207 -0.27 -7.70 16.46
C GLY A 207 -0.04 -7.31 17.91
N LYS A 208 -0.26 -8.25 18.83
CA LYS A 208 -0.02 -8.06 20.27
C LYS A 208 1.46 -7.82 20.59
N ARG A 209 2.38 -8.48 19.88
CA ARG A 209 3.82 -8.43 20.18
C ARG A 209 4.49 -7.25 19.49
N GLN A 210 4.22 -7.09 18.20
CA GLN A 210 4.99 -6.22 17.31
C GLN A 210 4.16 -5.06 16.74
N GLY A 211 2.85 -5.03 16.99
CA GLY A 211 1.92 -4.05 16.42
C GLY A 211 1.52 -4.40 14.99
N VAL A 212 1.04 -3.41 14.23
CA VAL A 212 0.63 -3.65 12.84
C VAL A 212 1.87 -3.99 11.99
N CYS A 213 1.84 -5.16 11.34
CA CYS A 213 2.88 -5.76 10.52
C CYS A 213 2.29 -6.08 9.13
N PRO A 214 2.36 -5.15 8.16
CA PRO A 214 1.69 -5.30 6.86
C PRO A 214 2.28 -6.43 6.00
N LEU A 215 3.52 -6.84 6.25
CA LEU A 215 4.15 -7.94 5.51
C LEU A 215 3.56 -9.30 5.85
N TYR A 216 2.95 -9.47 7.02
CA TYR A 216 2.34 -10.74 7.41
C TYR A 216 1.14 -11.15 6.53
N PRO A 217 0.09 -10.33 6.37
CA PRO A 217 -1.02 -10.65 5.47
C PRO A 217 -0.57 -10.74 4.00
N LEU A 218 0.42 -9.93 3.58
CA LEU A 218 1.00 -10.04 2.25
C LEU A 218 1.69 -11.39 2.05
N ALA A 219 2.47 -11.86 3.03
CA ALA A 219 3.10 -13.18 2.97
C ALA A 219 2.06 -14.30 2.89
N CYS A 220 0.96 -14.23 3.64
CA CYS A 220 -0.14 -15.19 3.51
C CYS A 220 -0.71 -15.27 2.10
N PHE A 221 -0.87 -14.13 1.41
CA PHE A 221 -1.34 -14.12 0.03
C PHE A 221 -0.29 -14.69 -0.94
N VAL A 222 0.95 -14.20 -0.86
CA VAL A 222 2.03 -14.57 -1.79
C VAL A 222 2.40 -16.05 -1.65
N CYS A 223 2.49 -16.56 -0.41
CA CYS A 223 2.78 -17.98 -0.17
C CYS A 223 1.63 -18.89 -0.62
N TYR A 224 0.40 -18.40 -0.82
CA TYR A 224 -0.67 -19.23 -1.37
C TYR A 224 -0.61 -19.34 -2.90
N LEU A 225 0.03 -18.39 -3.60
CA LEU A 225 0.05 -18.34 -5.07
C LEU A 225 0.55 -19.63 -5.76
N PRO A 226 1.60 -20.33 -5.26
CA PRO A 226 2.03 -21.59 -5.86
C PRO A 226 0.92 -22.64 -5.91
N MET A 227 -0.03 -22.63 -4.95
CA MET A 227 -1.11 -23.62 -4.89
C MET A 227 -2.06 -23.51 -6.08
N LEU A 228 -2.21 -22.33 -6.67
CA LEU A 228 -3.06 -22.13 -7.86
C LEU A 228 -2.62 -23.00 -9.05
N SER A 229 -1.32 -23.29 -9.13
CA SER A 229 -0.75 -24.14 -10.19
C SER A 229 -0.68 -25.62 -9.79
N LEU A 230 -0.67 -25.92 -8.49
CA LEU A 230 -0.48 -27.28 -7.97
C LEU A 230 -1.80 -28.01 -7.69
N LEU A 231 -2.87 -27.27 -7.39
CA LEU A 231 -4.14 -27.83 -6.96
C LEU A 231 -5.27 -27.29 -7.85
N SER A 232 -6.01 -28.19 -8.47
CA SER A 232 -7.19 -27.83 -9.29
C SER A 232 -8.32 -27.16 -8.49
N THR A 233 -8.29 -27.30 -7.16
CA THR A 233 -9.26 -26.70 -6.24
C THR A 233 -8.79 -25.36 -5.67
N ALA A 234 -7.57 -24.92 -5.98
CA ALA A 234 -7.04 -23.67 -5.46
C ALA A 234 -7.47 -22.49 -6.35
N GLU A 235 -8.09 -21.50 -5.71
CA GLU A 235 -8.62 -20.30 -6.34
C GLU A 235 -7.93 -19.07 -5.77
N LEU A 236 -7.79 -18.01 -6.57
CA LEU A 236 -7.13 -16.77 -6.13
C LEU A 236 -7.80 -16.17 -4.89
N PHE A 237 -9.12 -16.31 -4.78
CA PHE A 237 -9.87 -15.81 -3.63
C PHE A 237 -9.52 -16.52 -2.31
N HIS A 238 -9.04 -17.77 -2.34
CA HIS A 238 -8.57 -18.49 -1.15
C HIS A 238 -7.36 -17.79 -0.50
N GLY A 239 -6.48 -17.18 -1.31
CA GLY A 239 -5.39 -16.35 -0.80
C GLY A 239 -5.90 -15.17 0.02
N PHE A 240 -7.01 -14.55 -0.40
CA PHE A 240 -7.66 -13.47 0.36
C PHE A 240 -8.33 -13.98 1.64
N LEU A 241 -8.85 -15.21 1.65
CA LEU A 241 -9.39 -15.86 2.85
C LEU A 241 -8.31 -16.12 3.93
N ALA A 242 -7.03 -16.14 3.57
CA ALA A 242 -5.93 -16.10 4.54
C ALA A 242 -5.52 -14.66 4.89
N ALA A 243 -5.29 -13.82 3.87
CA ALA A 243 -4.70 -12.50 4.02
C ALA A 243 -5.60 -11.49 4.76
N VAL A 244 -6.90 -11.46 4.45
CA VAL A 244 -7.85 -10.52 5.07
C VAL A 244 -8.04 -10.82 6.55
N PRO A 245 -8.31 -12.07 6.98
CA PRO A 245 -8.35 -12.42 8.40
C PRO A 245 -7.01 -12.19 9.11
N ALA A 246 -5.87 -12.45 8.45
CA ALA A 246 -4.54 -12.14 8.99
C ALA A 246 -4.37 -10.64 9.29
N LEU A 247 -4.80 -9.77 8.37
CA LEU A 247 -4.77 -8.33 8.59
C LEU A 247 -5.71 -7.92 9.74
N ALA A 248 -6.95 -8.42 9.74
CA ALA A 248 -7.93 -8.13 10.77
C ALA A 248 -7.43 -8.55 12.17
N GLY A 249 -6.88 -9.77 12.28
CA GLY A 249 -6.27 -10.25 13.51
C GLY A 249 -5.09 -9.39 13.95
N ASN A 250 -4.22 -9.00 13.02
CA ASN A 250 -3.06 -8.17 13.32
C ASN A 250 -3.42 -6.77 13.83
N VAL A 251 -4.41 -6.13 13.21
CA VAL A 251 -4.96 -4.85 13.69
C VAL A 251 -5.61 -5.03 15.07
N LEU A 252 -6.42 -6.07 15.26
CA LEU A 252 -7.09 -6.35 16.53
C LEU A 252 -6.09 -6.59 17.66
N GLY A 253 -5.05 -7.39 17.43
CA GLY A 253 -3.99 -7.66 18.41
C GLY A 253 -3.25 -6.37 18.82
N TRP A 254 -3.00 -5.49 17.87
CA TRP A 254 -2.39 -4.18 18.13
C TRP A 254 -3.31 -3.24 18.92
N MET A 255 -4.60 -3.17 18.56
CA MET A 255 -5.59 -2.38 19.31
C MET A 255 -5.73 -2.88 20.74
N TYR A 256 -5.81 -4.19 20.94
CA TYR A 256 -5.88 -4.80 22.27
C TYR A 256 -4.68 -4.43 23.14
N ARG A 257 -3.46 -4.47 22.58
CA ARG A 257 -2.24 -4.03 23.29
C ARG A 257 -2.32 -2.59 23.78
N ARG A 258 -2.99 -1.70 23.02
CA ARG A 258 -3.15 -0.28 23.39
C ARG A 258 -4.25 -0.07 24.44
N ALA A 259 -5.30 -0.86 24.38
CA ALA A 259 -6.45 -0.71 25.26
C ALA A 259 -6.25 -1.33 26.65
N VAL A 260 -5.41 -2.36 26.78
CA VAL A 260 -5.18 -3.06 28.05
C VAL A 260 -3.90 -2.54 28.71
N PRO A 261 -4.00 -1.85 29.88
CA PRO A 261 -2.83 -1.43 30.64
C PRO A 261 -1.99 -2.65 31.04
N LYS A 262 -0.66 -2.52 31.01
CA LYS A 262 0.20 -3.54 31.60
C LYS A 262 -0.03 -3.52 33.11
N ARG A 263 -0.23 -4.71 33.69
CA ARG A 263 -0.36 -4.88 35.15
C ARG A 263 0.98 -4.46 35.78
N GLY A 264 1.05 -3.23 36.27
CA GLY A 264 2.29 -2.60 36.74
C GLY A 264 2.24 -1.05 36.76
N ASP A 265 1.32 -0.43 36.04
CA ASP A 265 1.18 1.05 35.98
C ASP A 265 -0.04 1.57 36.79
N ALA A 266 -0.42 0.91 37.88
CA ALA A 266 -1.47 1.34 38.81
C ALA A 266 -0.97 1.28 40.26
#